data_AF-A0A851I724-F1
#
_entry.id   AF-A0A851I724-F1
#
_cell.length_a   1.000
_cell.length_b   1.000
_cell.length_c   1.000
_cell.angle_alpha   90.00
_cell.angle_beta   90.00
_cell.angle_gamma   90.00
#
_symmetry.space_group_name_H-M   'P 1'
#
loop_
_entity.id
_entity.type
_entity.pdbx_description
1 polymer ?
#
loop_
_entity_poly.entity_id
_entity_poly.type
_entity_poly.pdbx_seq_one_letter_code
_entity_poly.pdbx_strand_id
1 'polypeptide(L)'
;MKKKLLILFFVLSNLMLSKDDDNIPFHKELTEIGKSIFGNVMGGTNVILNSKSYSREEFELYFKLHPHQIQSLDNIDKTRKEFEKMFNRDYLNKYYSNDYIELKNGEKFLYGKFYRIKNYTNYVLELYFVDKNNELKIKIYYRESKDDKGYDYLKTINDSTGEAYFYVPFIWEEITVITENKKIQSRKDYFGTEGKLYEYLLELFKEEIPKEFFEQRNVKRYKEVYEPDYIEPNKKYN
;
A
#
# COMPACT_ATOMS: atom_id res chain seq x y z
N MET A 1 18.41 17.79 8.60
CA MET A 1 17.03 17.22 8.64
C MET A 1 15.95 18.02 7.89
N LYS A 2 16.25 19.15 7.21
CA LYS A 2 15.24 19.94 6.46
C LYS A 2 15.14 19.66 4.95
N LYS A 3 15.91 18.69 4.41
CA LYS A 3 15.89 18.34 2.97
C LYS A 3 14.98 17.16 2.59
N LYS A 4 14.33 16.51 3.57
CA LYS A 4 13.64 15.21 3.36
C LYS A 4 12.18 15.28 2.90
N LEU A 5 11.55 16.45 2.85
CA LEU A 5 10.10 16.56 2.55
C LEU A 5 9.77 17.20 1.19
N LEU A 6 10.76 17.77 0.49
CA LEU A 6 10.50 18.51 -0.76
C LEU A 6 10.35 17.61 -1.99
N ILE A 7 10.80 16.35 -1.92
CA ILE A 7 10.83 15.44 -3.07
C ILE A 7 9.41 14.99 -3.45
N LEU A 8 8.49 14.83 -2.47
CA LEU A 8 7.14 14.33 -2.74
C LEU A 8 6.24 15.36 -3.45
N PHE A 9 6.49 16.66 -3.27
CA PHE A 9 5.66 17.73 -3.85
C PHE A 9 5.97 18.00 -5.33
N PHE A 10 7.19 17.71 -5.78
CA PHE A 10 7.61 17.91 -7.18
C PHE A 10 7.25 16.75 -8.12
N VAL A 11 6.96 15.57 -7.57
CA VAL A 11 6.62 14.36 -8.35
C VAL A 11 5.23 14.47 -8.99
N LEU A 12 4.29 15.19 -8.38
CA LEU A 12 2.95 15.38 -8.95
C LEU A 12 2.91 16.39 -10.11
N SER A 13 3.85 17.36 -10.17
CA SER A 13 3.83 18.42 -11.18
C SER A 13 4.54 18.09 -12.49
N ASN A 14 5.37 17.04 -12.53
CA ASN A 14 6.21 16.71 -13.69
C ASN A 14 5.98 15.31 -14.28
N LEU A 15 4.90 14.62 -13.88
CA LEU A 15 4.54 13.35 -14.50
C LEU A 15 4.10 13.62 -15.94
N MET A 16 5.04 13.37 -16.87
CA MET A 16 4.84 13.43 -18.31
C MET A 16 3.61 12.60 -18.68
N LEU A 17 2.63 13.27 -19.30
CA LEU A 17 1.47 12.65 -19.91
C LEU A 17 1.95 11.69 -21.00
N SER A 18 1.86 10.39 -20.74
CA SER A 18 1.96 9.39 -21.81
C SER A 18 0.79 9.62 -22.77
N LYS A 19 1.09 9.85 -24.05
CA LYS A 19 0.09 9.94 -25.13
C LYS A 19 -0.32 8.57 -25.67
N ASP A 20 0.34 7.50 -25.23
CA ASP A 20 -0.02 6.13 -25.58
C ASP A 20 -0.71 5.49 -24.39
N ASP A 21 -2.02 5.22 -24.55
CA ASP A 21 -2.87 4.72 -23.47
C ASP A 21 -2.33 3.42 -22.84
N ASP A 22 -1.48 2.63 -23.48
CA ASP A 22 -0.96 1.37 -22.92
C ASP A 22 0.37 1.48 -22.14
N ASN A 23 1.10 2.58 -22.26
CA ASN A 23 2.43 2.75 -21.64
C ASN A 23 2.36 3.59 -20.36
N ILE A 24 2.53 2.94 -19.21
CA ILE A 24 2.64 3.62 -17.90
C ILE A 24 4.11 4.03 -17.71
N PRO A 25 4.41 5.30 -17.39
CA PRO A 25 5.78 5.76 -17.31
C PRO A 25 6.51 5.18 -16.09
N PHE A 26 7.74 4.72 -16.31
CA PHE A 26 8.63 4.28 -15.24
C PHE A 26 9.32 5.48 -14.57
N HIS A 27 9.13 5.64 -13.26
CA HIS A 27 9.79 6.71 -12.51
C HIS A 27 11.13 6.25 -11.92
N LYS A 28 12.19 6.39 -12.73
CA LYS A 28 13.56 5.97 -12.35
C LYS A 28 14.09 6.67 -11.10
N GLU A 29 13.89 7.98 -10.97
CA GLU A 29 14.43 8.75 -9.84
C GLU A 29 13.88 8.28 -8.49
N LEU A 30 12.57 7.98 -8.38
CA LEU A 30 11.97 7.43 -7.16
C LEU A 30 12.57 6.06 -6.79
N THR A 31 12.87 5.25 -7.80
CA THR A 31 13.55 3.97 -7.61
C THR A 31 14.96 4.18 -7.04
N GLU A 32 15.74 5.10 -7.62
CA GLU A 32 17.12 5.37 -7.21
C GLU A 32 17.19 5.99 -5.80
N ILE A 33 16.27 6.92 -5.50
CA ILE A 33 16.12 7.50 -4.16
C ILE A 33 15.81 6.41 -3.14
N GLY A 34 14.87 5.51 -3.46
CA GLY A 34 14.54 4.36 -2.61
C GLY A 34 15.75 3.51 -2.29
N LYS A 35 16.48 3.09 -3.33
CA LYS A 35 17.71 2.30 -3.18
C LYS A 35 18.76 3.01 -2.32
N SER A 36 18.92 4.31 -2.50
CA SER A 36 19.92 5.10 -1.75
C SER A 36 19.59 5.23 -0.26
N ILE A 37 18.31 5.27 0.12
CA ILE A 37 17.87 5.49 1.51
C ILE A 37 17.72 4.17 2.26
N PHE A 38 17.25 3.13 1.58
CA PHE A 38 16.75 1.90 2.18
C PHE A 38 17.54 0.65 1.75
N GLY A 39 18.55 0.81 0.89
CA GLY A 39 19.34 -0.29 0.36
C GLY A 39 18.69 -1.00 -0.84
N ASN A 40 19.35 -2.05 -1.31
CA ASN A 40 19.01 -2.72 -2.57
C ASN A 40 18.01 -3.88 -2.44
N VAL A 41 17.49 -4.16 -1.24
CA VAL A 41 16.52 -5.24 -1.04
C VAL A 41 15.20 -4.83 -1.71
N MET A 42 14.87 -5.50 -2.81
CA MET A 42 13.67 -5.21 -3.59
C MET A 42 12.42 -5.59 -2.80
N GLY A 43 11.55 -4.61 -2.60
CA GLY A 43 10.27 -4.75 -1.87
C GLY A 43 9.05 -4.76 -2.76
N GLY A 44 9.24 -4.23 -3.97
CA GLY A 44 8.30 -4.42 -5.04
C GLY A 44 8.15 -3.29 -6.02
N THR A 45 6.97 -3.25 -6.64
CA THR A 45 6.56 -2.18 -7.55
C THR A 45 5.41 -1.40 -6.92
N ASN A 46 5.54 -0.08 -6.83
CA ASN A 46 4.41 0.81 -6.63
C ASN A 46 3.85 1.21 -8.00
N VAL A 47 2.53 1.36 -8.06
CA VAL A 47 1.80 1.60 -9.31
C VAL A 47 0.69 2.61 -9.05
N ILE A 48 0.55 3.59 -9.93
CA ILE A 48 -0.53 4.58 -9.96
C ILE A 48 -1.09 4.55 -11.38
N LEU A 49 -2.36 4.19 -11.53
CA LEU A 49 -3.06 4.14 -12.81
C LEU A 49 -4.20 5.16 -12.87
N ASN A 50 -4.29 5.85 -14.01
CA ASN A 50 -5.48 6.53 -14.47
C ASN A 50 -6.42 5.48 -15.06
N SER A 51 -7.35 4.98 -14.26
CA SER A 51 -8.21 3.88 -14.68
C SER A 51 -9.54 3.94 -13.97
N LYS A 52 -10.62 3.80 -14.74
CA LYS A 52 -11.96 3.78 -14.18
C LYS A 52 -12.20 2.50 -13.42
N SER A 53 -12.79 2.61 -12.23
CA SER A 53 -13.18 1.45 -11.44
C SER A 53 -14.46 1.71 -10.66
N TYR A 54 -15.46 0.89 -10.96
CA TYR A 54 -16.73 0.72 -10.24
C TYR A 54 -17.80 1.81 -10.41
N SER A 55 -19.04 1.35 -10.61
CA SER A 55 -20.26 2.16 -10.58
C SER A 55 -20.94 2.15 -9.21
N ARG A 56 -20.61 1.20 -8.32
CA ARG A 56 -21.33 0.97 -7.05
C ARG A 56 -20.60 1.49 -5.81
N GLU A 57 -19.31 1.25 -5.68
CA GLU A 57 -18.49 1.79 -4.57
C GLU A 57 -17.89 3.14 -4.96
N GLU A 58 -17.75 4.04 -3.99
CA GLU A 58 -16.98 5.29 -4.16
C GLU A 58 -15.48 5.00 -4.10
N PHE A 59 -15.08 4.06 -3.24
CA PHE A 59 -13.74 3.53 -3.18
C PHE A 59 -13.68 2.18 -2.46
N GLU A 60 -12.57 1.47 -2.67
CA GLU A 60 -12.08 0.35 -1.88
C GLU A 60 -10.61 0.61 -1.51
N LEU A 61 -10.22 0.29 -0.27
CA LEU A 61 -8.84 0.42 0.20
C LEU A 61 -8.45 -0.84 0.98
N TYR A 62 -7.48 -1.59 0.46
CA TYR A 62 -6.89 -2.75 1.12
C TYR A 62 -5.64 -2.30 1.88
N PHE A 63 -5.38 -2.89 3.05
CA PHE A 63 -4.18 -2.62 3.83
C PHE A 63 -3.66 -3.87 4.53
N LYS A 64 -2.33 -3.99 4.64
CA LYS A 64 -1.66 -5.12 5.29
C LYS A 64 -0.25 -4.77 5.77
N LEU A 65 0.21 -5.52 6.78
CA LEU A 65 1.62 -5.62 7.12
C LEU A 65 2.18 -6.96 6.61
N HIS A 66 3.31 -6.89 5.92
CA HIS A 66 4.07 -8.02 5.45
C HIS A 66 5.24 -8.29 6.40
N PRO A 67 5.14 -9.30 7.28
CA PRO A 67 6.21 -9.63 8.24
C PRO A 67 7.46 -10.19 7.54
N HIS A 68 7.33 -10.69 6.32
CA HIS A 68 8.41 -11.29 5.54
C HIS A 68 8.61 -10.57 4.21
N GLN A 69 9.83 -10.67 3.65
CA GLN A 69 10.13 -10.19 2.31
C GLN A 69 9.15 -10.81 1.32
N ILE A 70 8.35 -9.97 0.67
CA ILE A 70 7.51 -10.41 -0.43
C ILE A 70 8.38 -10.42 -1.67
N GLN A 71 8.41 -11.53 -2.39
CA GLN A 71 8.78 -11.50 -3.81
C GLN A 71 7.68 -10.76 -4.55
N SER A 72 7.76 -9.44 -4.63
CA SER A 72 6.80 -8.65 -5.37
C SER A 72 7.15 -8.67 -6.86
N LEU A 73 6.16 -8.93 -7.72
CA LEU A 73 5.90 -8.36 -9.06
C LEU A 73 7.06 -8.22 -10.07
N ASP A 74 8.24 -8.75 -9.79
CA ASP A 74 9.42 -8.63 -10.65
C ASP A 74 9.26 -9.42 -11.96
N ASN A 75 8.37 -10.42 -11.93
CA ASN A 75 8.03 -11.25 -13.08
C ASN A 75 6.79 -10.77 -13.86
N ILE A 76 6.23 -9.59 -13.53
CA ILE A 76 5.11 -9.04 -14.27
C ILE A 76 5.64 -8.22 -15.46
N ASP A 77 5.18 -8.57 -16.65
CA ASP A 77 5.34 -7.73 -17.84
C ASP A 77 4.78 -6.34 -17.53
N LYS A 78 5.63 -5.31 -17.65
CA LYS A 78 5.36 -3.92 -17.21
C LYS A 78 4.40 -3.21 -18.18
N THR A 79 3.26 -3.83 -18.46
CA THR A 79 2.20 -3.34 -19.33
C THR A 79 1.01 -2.89 -18.50
N ARG A 80 0.21 -1.95 -19.01
CA ARG A 80 -1.04 -1.57 -18.36
C ARG A 80 -1.94 -2.75 -18.06
N LYS A 81 -2.11 -3.65 -19.03
CA LYS A 81 -2.98 -4.83 -18.89
C LYS A 81 -2.62 -5.69 -17.69
N GLU A 82 -1.33 -5.93 -17.45
CA GLU A 82 -0.93 -6.72 -16.29
C GLU A 82 -1.07 -5.94 -14.98
N PHE A 83 -0.75 -4.64 -14.97
CA PHE A 83 -1.01 -3.81 -13.79
C PHE A 83 -2.50 -3.76 -13.45
N GLU A 84 -3.39 -3.66 -14.44
CA GLU A 84 -4.84 -3.69 -14.25
C GLU A 84 -5.33 -4.99 -13.58
N LYS A 85 -4.76 -6.14 -13.97
CA LYS A 85 -5.11 -7.43 -13.34
C LYS A 85 -4.80 -7.46 -11.85
N MET A 86 -3.78 -6.72 -11.40
CA MET A 86 -3.43 -6.65 -9.97
C MET A 86 -4.50 -5.98 -9.13
N PHE A 87 -5.37 -5.16 -9.73
CA PHE A 87 -6.49 -4.50 -9.05
C PHE A 87 -7.81 -5.27 -9.18
N ASN A 88 -7.79 -6.47 -9.78
CA ASN A 88 -8.95 -7.34 -9.78
C ASN A 88 -9.23 -7.84 -8.35
N ARG A 89 -10.50 -7.85 -7.93
CA ARG A 89 -10.89 -8.25 -6.56
C ARG A 89 -10.43 -9.66 -6.20
N ASP A 90 -10.54 -10.63 -7.11
CA ASP A 90 -10.11 -12.02 -6.84
C ASP A 90 -8.59 -12.09 -6.68
N TYR A 91 -7.86 -11.32 -7.51
CA TYR A 91 -6.42 -11.18 -7.37
C TYR A 91 -6.06 -10.57 -6.01
N LEU A 92 -6.67 -9.45 -5.64
CA LEU A 92 -6.40 -8.75 -4.38
C LEU A 92 -6.72 -9.62 -3.17
N ASN A 93 -7.86 -10.31 -3.18
CA ASN A 93 -8.23 -11.22 -2.10
C ASN A 93 -7.18 -12.33 -1.92
N LYS A 94 -6.68 -12.90 -3.02
CA LYS A 94 -5.60 -13.90 -2.97
C LYS A 94 -4.28 -13.30 -2.53
N TYR A 95 -3.90 -12.16 -3.09
CA TYR A 95 -2.64 -11.46 -2.81
C TYR A 95 -2.56 -11.05 -1.34
N TYR A 96 -3.59 -10.38 -0.82
CA TYR A 96 -3.63 -9.94 0.57
C TYR A 96 -3.81 -11.09 1.57
N SER A 97 -4.31 -12.26 1.15
CA SER A 97 -4.42 -13.44 2.02
C SER A 97 -3.16 -14.31 2.10
N ASN A 98 -2.10 -13.98 1.35
CA ASN A 98 -0.93 -14.85 1.16
C ASN A 98 0.02 -14.98 2.38
N ASP A 99 -0.18 -14.17 3.40
CA ASP A 99 0.68 -14.03 4.57
C ASP A 99 -0.15 -13.39 5.70
N TYR A 100 0.37 -13.33 6.91
CA TYR A 100 -0.39 -12.86 8.06
C TYR A 100 0.52 -12.36 9.17
N ILE A 101 -0.03 -11.51 10.03
CA ILE A 101 0.56 -11.27 11.34
C ILE A 101 -0.12 -12.18 12.36
N GLU A 102 0.66 -12.81 13.24
CA GLU A 102 0.12 -13.60 14.34
C GLU A 102 -0.28 -12.68 15.49
N LEU A 103 -1.50 -12.88 16.01
CA LEU A 103 -2.05 -12.12 17.14
C LEU A 103 -1.83 -12.86 18.45
N LYS A 104 -1.84 -12.14 19.59
CA LYS A 104 -1.59 -12.74 20.92
C LYS A 104 -2.66 -13.76 21.31
N ASN A 105 -3.86 -13.67 20.74
CA ASN A 105 -4.94 -14.63 20.96
C ASN A 105 -4.80 -15.91 20.12
N GLY A 106 -3.80 -15.98 19.22
CA GLY A 106 -3.54 -17.09 18.29
C GLY A 106 -4.34 -17.02 16.97
N GLU A 107 -5.14 -15.98 16.74
CA GLU A 107 -5.68 -15.70 15.41
C GLU A 107 -4.56 -15.15 14.50
N LYS A 108 -4.69 -15.39 13.20
CA LYS A 108 -3.80 -14.85 12.16
C LYS A 108 -4.52 -13.74 11.42
N PHE A 109 -4.08 -12.50 11.56
CA PHE A 109 -4.66 -11.38 10.82
C PHE A 109 -4.05 -11.32 9.42
N LEU A 110 -4.90 -11.47 8.40
CA LEU A 110 -4.48 -11.49 7.01
C LEU A 110 -4.33 -10.07 6.46
N TYR A 111 -5.42 -9.31 6.46
CA TYR A 111 -5.50 -7.95 5.94
C TYR A 111 -6.81 -7.28 6.36
N GLY A 112 -6.88 -5.97 6.18
CA GLY A 112 -8.13 -5.23 6.27
C GLY A 112 -8.50 -4.55 4.95
N LYS A 113 -9.80 -4.26 4.81
CA LYS A 113 -10.39 -3.59 3.66
C LYS A 113 -11.35 -2.51 4.15
N PHE A 114 -11.13 -1.28 3.73
CA PHE A 114 -12.10 -0.21 3.85
C PHE A 114 -12.86 -0.03 2.55
N TYR A 115 -14.12 0.36 2.61
CA TYR A 115 -14.86 0.83 1.44
C TYR A 115 -16.02 1.72 1.85
N ARG A 116 -16.59 2.41 0.85
CA ARG A 116 -17.88 3.09 0.97
C ARG A 116 -18.70 2.90 -0.28
N ILE A 117 -19.99 2.59 -0.10
CA ILE A 117 -20.94 2.43 -1.19
C ILE A 117 -21.47 3.81 -1.59
N LYS A 118 -21.62 4.08 -2.89
CA LYS A 118 -22.23 5.33 -3.39
C LYS A 118 -23.59 5.55 -2.74
N ASN A 119 -23.85 6.77 -2.31
CA ASN A 119 -25.08 7.19 -1.62
C ASN A 119 -25.27 6.64 -0.19
N TYR A 120 -24.25 6.02 0.39
CA TYR A 120 -24.21 5.68 1.82
C TYR A 120 -23.18 6.54 2.54
N THR A 121 -23.53 7.03 3.73
CA THR A 121 -22.64 7.89 4.55
C THR A 121 -21.56 7.09 5.29
N ASN A 122 -21.83 5.81 5.55
CA ASN A 122 -20.98 4.96 6.36
C ASN A 122 -19.72 4.51 5.61
N TYR A 123 -18.57 4.67 6.25
CA TYR A 123 -17.40 3.88 5.95
C TYR A 123 -17.60 2.47 6.50
N VAL A 124 -17.10 1.48 5.76
CA VAL A 124 -17.12 0.07 6.17
C VAL A 124 -15.69 -0.40 6.32
N LEU A 125 -15.41 -1.11 7.41
CA LEU A 125 -14.18 -1.86 7.61
C LEU A 125 -14.50 -3.36 7.65
N GLU A 126 -13.82 -4.12 6.80
CA GLU A 126 -13.74 -5.58 6.86
C GLU A 126 -12.34 -5.98 7.32
N LEU A 127 -12.27 -6.88 8.30
CA LEU A 127 -11.03 -7.46 8.79
C LEU A 127 -11.05 -8.97 8.58
N TYR A 128 -10.01 -9.49 7.92
CA TYR A 128 -9.91 -10.89 7.53
C TYR A 128 -8.91 -11.62 8.43
N PHE A 129 -9.34 -12.74 9.01
CA PHE A 129 -8.56 -13.55 9.92
C PHE A 129 -8.62 -15.02 9.56
N VAL A 130 -7.60 -15.78 9.94
CA VAL A 130 -7.68 -17.24 10.08
C VAL A 130 -7.65 -17.57 11.56
N ASP A 131 -8.64 -18.34 12.01
CA ASP A 131 -8.71 -18.78 13.41
C ASP A 131 -7.81 -20.00 13.68
N LYS A 132 -7.83 -20.49 14.92
CA LYS A 132 -7.02 -21.65 15.35
C LYS A 132 -7.39 -22.96 14.65
N ASN A 133 -8.58 -23.04 14.05
CA ASN A 133 -9.07 -24.20 13.32
C ASN A 133 -8.77 -24.07 11.80
N ASN A 134 -7.97 -23.08 11.40
CA ASN A 134 -7.71 -22.71 10.01
C ASN A 134 -8.96 -22.28 9.23
N GLU A 135 -9.99 -21.76 9.91
CA GLU A 135 -11.18 -21.22 9.24
C GLU A 135 -11.04 -19.71 9.00
N LEU A 136 -11.45 -19.26 7.80
CA LEU A 136 -11.52 -17.85 7.47
C LEU A 136 -12.67 -17.19 8.25
N LYS A 137 -12.36 -16.11 8.96
CA LYS A 137 -13.33 -15.25 9.65
C LYS A 137 -13.23 -13.83 9.13
N ILE A 138 -14.39 -13.21 8.90
CA ILE A 138 -14.50 -11.83 8.44
C ILE A 138 -15.29 -11.06 9.50
N LYS A 139 -14.68 -10.00 10.05
CA LYS A 139 -15.33 -9.09 11.00
C LYS A 139 -15.65 -7.78 10.26
N ILE A 140 -16.90 -7.34 10.31
CA ILE A 140 -17.39 -6.17 9.54
C ILE A 140 -17.88 -5.09 10.51
N TYR A 141 -17.44 -3.86 10.29
CA TYR A 141 -17.75 -2.71 11.13
C TYR A 141 -18.18 -1.51 10.28
N TYR A 142 -19.04 -0.68 10.84
CA TYR A 142 -19.60 0.50 10.19
C TYR A 142 -19.34 1.73 11.04
N ARG A 143 -18.87 2.81 10.42
CA ARG A 143 -18.68 4.11 11.08
C ARG A 143 -19.13 5.24 10.17
N GLU A 144 -19.90 6.15 10.73
CA GLU A 144 -20.11 7.47 10.13
C GLU A 144 -18.91 8.35 10.46
N SER A 145 -18.52 9.17 9.48
CA SER A 145 -17.58 10.25 9.75
C SER A 145 -18.28 11.42 10.43
N LYS A 146 -17.51 12.14 11.27
CA LYS A 146 -17.92 13.42 11.86
C LYS A 146 -17.48 14.63 11.03
N ASP A 147 -16.69 14.42 9.98
CA ASP A 147 -16.15 15.46 9.09
C ASP A 147 -16.07 15.02 7.61
N ASP A 148 -15.77 15.96 6.72
CA ASP A 148 -15.73 15.71 5.28
C ASP A 148 -14.32 15.34 4.77
N LYS A 149 -13.33 15.17 5.66
CA LYS A 149 -11.92 15.00 5.23
C LYS A 149 -11.71 13.81 4.31
N GLY A 150 -12.39 12.69 4.60
CA GLY A 150 -12.30 11.50 3.76
C GLY A 150 -12.83 11.74 2.34
N TYR A 151 -13.86 12.58 2.17
CA TYR A 151 -14.36 12.99 0.85
C TYR A 151 -13.34 13.87 0.12
N ASP A 152 -12.71 14.82 0.81
CA ASP A 152 -11.70 15.70 0.22
C ASP A 152 -10.47 14.92 -0.29
N TYR A 153 -10.05 13.90 0.47
CA TYR A 153 -8.96 13.02 0.02
C TYR A 153 -9.36 12.22 -1.21
N LEU A 154 -10.56 11.63 -1.25
CA LEU A 154 -11.07 10.90 -2.41
C LEU A 154 -11.16 11.78 -3.65
N LYS A 155 -11.68 13.01 -3.50
CA LYS A 155 -11.73 14.00 -4.58
C LYS A 155 -10.32 14.31 -5.10
N THR A 156 -9.38 14.58 -4.21
CA THR A 156 -7.98 14.86 -4.59
C THR A 156 -7.32 13.69 -5.32
N ILE A 157 -7.61 12.45 -4.91
CA ILE A 157 -7.12 11.25 -5.60
C ILE A 157 -7.71 11.17 -7.01
N ASN A 158 -9.04 11.28 -7.13
CA ASN A 158 -9.75 11.19 -8.41
C ASN A 158 -9.36 12.30 -9.39
N ASP A 159 -9.11 13.52 -8.90
CA ASP A 159 -8.74 14.68 -9.73
C ASP A 159 -7.26 14.67 -10.16
N SER A 160 -6.43 13.83 -9.55
CA SER A 160 -5.01 13.70 -9.93
C SER A 160 -4.89 13.15 -11.36
N THR A 161 -3.95 13.65 -12.15
CA THR A 161 -3.65 13.13 -13.49
C THR A 161 -2.40 12.25 -13.53
N GLY A 162 -1.65 12.20 -12.41
CA GLY A 162 -0.40 11.45 -12.34
C GLY A 162 -0.60 9.95 -12.48
N GLU A 163 0.26 9.32 -13.27
CA GLU A 163 0.30 7.88 -13.52
C GLU A 163 1.75 7.46 -13.65
N ALA A 164 2.16 6.39 -12.98
CA ALA A 164 3.53 5.90 -12.99
C ALA A 164 3.64 4.51 -12.36
N TYR A 165 4.75 3.84 -12.65
CA TYR A 165 5.24 2.75 -11.80
C TYR A 165 6.69 2.97 -11.42
N PHE A 166 7.11 2.47 -10.27
CA PHE A 166 8.50 2.53 -9.82
C PHE A 166 8.79 1.43 -8.82
N TYR A 167 10.06 1.05 -8.74
CA TYR A 167 10.50 0.04 -7.80
C TYR A 167 10.72 0.66 -6.43
N VAL A 168 10.35 -0.11 -5.42
CA VAL A 168 10.47 0.27 -4.03
C VAL A 168 11.24 -0.79 -3.26
N PRO A 169 12.03 -0.38 -2.26
CA PRO A 169 12.69 -1.29 -1.35
C PRO A 169 11.66 -1.96 -0.42
N PHE A 170 12.08 -3.00 0.30
CA PHE A 170 11.19 -3.79 1.18
C PHE A 170 10.59 -3.00 2.35
N ILE A 171 9.42 -2.41 2.11
CA ILE A 171 8.58 -1.75 3.11
C ILE A 171 7.40 -2.66 3.45
N TRP A 172 7.17 -2.84 4.74
CA TRP A 172 6.27 -3.88 5.25
C TRP A 172 4.80 -3.49 5.16
N GLU A 173 4.50 -2.19 5.21
CA GLU A 173 3.13 -1.70 5.17
C GLU A 173 2.78 -1.27 3.75
N GLU A 174 1.77 -1.94 3.20
CA GLU A 174 1.27 -1.73 1.84
C GLU A 174 -0.23 -1.43 1.88
N ILE A 175 -0.66 -0.56 0.96
CA ILE A 175 -2.06 -0.31 0.66
C ILE A 175 -2.34 -0.42 -0.83
N THR A 176 -3.56 -0.84 -1.16
CA THR A 176 -4.12 -0.77 -2.49
C THR A 176 -5.41 0.04 -2.46
N VAL A 177 -5.48 1.14 -3.19
CA VAL A 177 -6.64 2.01 -3.27
C VAL A 177 -7.24 1.94 -4.66
N ILE A 178 -8.54 1.73 -4.72
CA ILE A 178 -9.32 1.75 -5.95
C ILE A 178 -10.45 2.76 -5.76
N THR A 179 -10.57 3.70 -6.69
CA THR A 179 -11.57 4.78 -6.69
C THR A 179 -12.25 4.83 -8.06
N GLU A 180 -13.18 5.77 -8.26
CA GLU A 180 -13.85 5.95 -9.54
C GLU A 180 -12.87 6.15 -10.71
N ASN A 181 -11.79 6.91 -10.54
CA ASN A 181 -10.85 7.27 -11.63
C ASN A 181 -9.40 6.84 -11.38
N LYS A 182 -9.08 6.21 -10.24
CA LYS A 182 -7.71 5.80 -9.89
C LYS A 182 -7.62 4.41 -9.30
N LYS A 183 -6.50 3.76 -9.61
CA LYS A 183 -6.00 2.54 -8.96
C LYS A 183 -4.56 2.77 -8.50
N ILE A 184 -4.27 2.53 -7.23
CA ILE A 184 -2.98 2.84 -6.61
C ILE A 184 -2.54 1.67 -5.74
N GLN A 185 -1.31 1.18 -5.91
CA GLN A 185 -0.62 0.35 -4.95
C GLN A 185 0.59 1.12 -4.44
N SER A 186 0.65 1.32 -3.12
CA SER A 186 1.66 2.15 -2.49
C SER A 186 2.13 1.53 -1.18
N ARG A 187 3.34 1.90 -0.77
CA ARG A 187 3.97 1.44 0.49
C ARG A 187 4.27 2.64 1.38
N LYS A 188 4.24 2.46 2.70
CA LYS A 188 4.18 3.54 3.73
C LYS A 188 5.07 4.76 3.50
N ASP A 189 6.32 4.57 3.09
CA ASP A 189 7.26 5.68 2.90
C ASP A 189 7.07 6.43 1.55
N TYR A 190 6.17 5.95 0.70
CA TYR A 190 5.81 6.51 -0.61
C TYR A 190 4.34 6.96 -0.70
N PHE A 191 3.63 6.94 0.43
CA PHE A 191 2.25 7.36 0.50
C PHE A 191 2.07 8.83 0.07
N GLY A 192 1.16 9.05 -0.87
CA GLY A 192 0.61 10.34 -1.22
C GLY A 192 -0.69 10.63 -0.48
N THR A 193 -1.67 11.23 -1.17
CA THR A 193 -2.99 11.52 -0.61
C THR A 193 -3.74 10.25 -0.20
N GLU A 194 -3.51 9.14 -0.89
CA GLU A 194 -4.07 7.83 -0.56
C GLU A 194 -3.63 7.34 0.83
N GLY A 195 -2.41 7.68 1.27
CA GLY A 195 -1.97 7.40 2.64
C GLY A 195 -2.64 8.31 3.67
N LYS A 196 -2.99 9.55 3.32
CA LYS A 196 -3.76 10.43 4.22
C LYS A 196 -5.18 9.90 4.45
N LEU A 197 -5.82 9.42 3.38
CA LEU A 197 -7.10 8.72 3.48
C LEU A 197 -6.98 7.48 4.38
N TYR A 198 -5.93 6.68 4.16
CA TYR A 198 -5.67 5.50 4.96
C TYR A 198 -5.46 5.80 6.45
N GLU A 199 -4.59 6.75 6.83
CA GLU A 199 -4.39 7.11 8.24
C GLU A 199 -5.66 7.65 8.90
N TYR A 200 -6.46 8.42 8.15
CA TYR A 200 -7.76 8.88 8.59
C TYR A 200 -8.71 7.72 8.90
N LEU A 201 -8.77 6.70 8.02
CA LEU A 201 -9.59 5.51 8.22
C LEU A 201 -9.08 4.64 9.38
N LEU A 202 -7.76 4.51 9.55
CA LEU A 202 -7.18 3.81 10.68
C LEU A 202 -7.58 4.44 12.02
N GLU A 203 -7.56 5.77 12.12
CA GLU A 203 -7.98 6.45 13.35
C GLU A 203 -9.49 6.32 13.58
N LEU A 204 -10.30 6.35 12.51
CA LEU A 204 -11.76 6.17 12.59
C LEU A 204 -12.16 4.78 13.13
N PHE A 205 -11.36 3.74 12.83
CA PHE A 205 -11.63 2.34 13.22
C PHE A 205 -10.57 1.76 14.18
N LYS A 206 -9.91 2.63 14.94
CA LYS A 206 -8.76 2.27 15.76
C LYS A 206 -9.05 1.21 16.83
N GLU A 207 -10.27 1.21 17.35
CA GLU A 207 -10.69 0.28 18.41
C GLU A 207 -11.01 -1.12 17.86
N GLU A 208 -11.36 -1.22 16.57
CA GLU A 208 -11.71 -2.47 15.91
C GLU A 208 -10.51 -3.21 15.32
N ILE A 209 -9.49 -2.46 14.87
CA ILE A 209 -8.27 -3.01 14.27
C ILE A 209 -7.40 -3.63 15.37
N PRO A 210 -6.79 -4.83 15.16
CA PRO A 210 -5.96 -5.47 16.16
C PRO A 210 -4.85 -4.55 16.69
N LYS A 211 -4.66 -4.49 18.02
CA LYS A 211 -3.62 -3.63 18.62
C LYS A 211 -2.23 -4.00 18.12
N GLU A 212 -1.98 -5.28 17.89
CA GLU A 212 -0.74 -5.82 17.34
C GLU A 212 -0.42 -5.25 15.96
N PHE A 213 -1.41 -4.90 15.14
CA PHE A 213 -1.20 -4.18 13.90
C PHE A 213 -0.50 -2.83 14.15
N PHE A 214 -1.00 -2.06 15.11
CA PHE A 214 -0.41 -0.77 15.49
C PHE A 214 0.93 -0.90 16.21
N GLU A 215 1.12 -1.96 17.00
CA GLU A 215 2.41 -2.27 17.62
C GLU A 215 3.47 -2.54 16.53
N GLN A 216 3.14 -3.38 15.54
CA GLN A 216 4.06 -3.79 14.49
C GLN A 216 4.35 -2.68 13.48
N ARG A 217 3.36 -1.85 13.10
CA ARG A 217 3.56 -0.74 12.15
C ARG A 217 4.49 0.37 12.64
N ASN A 218 4.73 0.42 13.96
CA ASN A 218 5.57 1.42 14.62
C ASN A 218 7.01 0.93 14.89
N VAL A 219 7.31 -0.35 14.65
CA VAL A 219 8.66 -0.86 14.90
C VAL A 219 9.60 -0.39 13.79
N LYS A 220 10.69 0.30 14.18
CA LYS A 220 11.74 0.79 13.26
C LYS A 220 12.65 -0.35 12.77
N ARG A 221 12.10 -1.41 12.16
CA ARG A 221 12.88 -2.60 11.76
C ARG A 221 13.79 -2.40 10.54
N TYR A 222 13.70 -1.25 9.87
CA TYR A 222 14.50 -0.99 8.67
C TYR A 222 16.01 -0.87 8.93
N LYS A 223 16.44 -0.48 10.14
CA LYS A 223 17.87 -0.33 10.46
C LYS A 223 18.52 -1.54 11.09
N GLU A 224 17.76 -2.36 11.82
CA GLU A 224 18.35 -3.42 12.66
C GLU A 224 18.41 -4.79 11.98
N VAL A 225 17.57 -5.03 10.96
CA VAL A 225 17.45 -6.36 10.32
C VAL A 225 18.35 -6.51 9.07
N TYR A 226 18.80 -5.39 8.49
CA TYR A 226 19.57 -5.37 7.25
C TYR A 226 20.77 -4.41 7.28
N GLU A 227 21.45 -4.26 8.43
CA GLU A 227 22.90 -4.10 8.32
C GLU A 227 23.39 -5.46 7.81
N PRO A 228 23.82 -5.59 6.53
CA PRO A 228 24.55 -6.79 6.17
C PRO A 228 25.73 -6.86 7.13
N ASP A 229 25.95 -8.01 7.76
CA ASP A 229 27.23 -8.29 8.38
C ASP A 229 28.30 -7.89 7.37
N TYR A 230 29.01 -6.80 7.67
CA TYR A 230 30.03 -6.25 6.80
C TYR A 230 31.18 -7.25 6.84
N ILE A 231 31.13 -8.28 5.98
CA ILE A 231 32.29 -9.13 5.73
C ILE A 231 33.27 -8.23 4.97
N GLU A 232 34.20 -7.63 5.70
CA GLU A 232 35.36 -6.94 5.11
C GLU A 232 36.06 -7.91 4.15
N PRO A 233 36.13 -7.64 2.83
CA PRO A 233 36.68 -8.58 1.86
C PRO A 233 38.19 -8.84 2.01
N ASN A 234 38.85 -8.27 3.03
CA ASN A 234 40.31 -8.22 3.14
C ASN A 234 40.86 -8.49 4.55
N LYS A 235 40.15 -9.21 5.43
CA LYS A 235 40.83 -9.83 6.57
C LYS A 235 41.54 -11.10 6.11
N LYS A 236 42.81 -10.94 5.70
CA LYS A 236 43.75 -12.06 5.68
C LYS A 236 43.83 -12.60 7.11
N TYR A 237 43.38 -13.84 7.30
CA TYR A 237 43.71 -14.60 8.49
C TYR A 237 45.21 -14.92 8.40
N ASN A 238 45.98 -14.33 9.30
CA ASN A 238 47.37 -14.73 9.56
C ASN A 238 47.40 -16.07 10.29
#